data_AF-A0A7W1B4G0-F1
#
_entry.id   AF-A0A7W1B4G0-F1
#
_cell.length_a   1.000
_cell.length_b   1.000
_cell.length_c   1.000
_cell.angle_alpha   90.00
_cell.angle_beta   90.00
_cell.angle_gamma   90.00
#
_symmetry.space_group_name_H-M   'P 1'
#
loop_
_entity.id
_entity.type
_entity.pdbx_description
1 polymer ?
#
loop_
_entity_poly.entity_id
_entity_poly.type
_entity_poly.pdbx_seq_one_letter_code
_entity_poly.pdbx_strand_id
1 'polypeptide(L)'
;RDFVADGAAALEESPFFALPSERAAFSEFVNGLIAQGGGDAPESGLEAVALAVRSPWTTTGDRRRQVIVVWTDQPAQPLDASVLPADLSSRVPADFSALTDLWEDEQGPMGSSSKRLILFAPDGPGWSDISAVWENVVHHPSQAGGGLSEVDYGTIVDSIGNSV
;
A
#
# COMPACT_ATOMS: atom_id res chain seq x y z
N ARG A 1 10.70 -11.73 -4.87
CA ARG A 1 10.87 -13.21 -4.94
C ARG A 1 9.52 -13.88 -4.72
N ASP A 2 8.80 -13.53 -3.68
CA ASP A 2 7.37 -13.22 -3.64
C ASP A 2 6.53 -13.93 -4.71
N PHE A 3 6.03 -13.26 -5.75
CA PHE A 3 5.20 -13.91 -6.77
C PHE A 3 5.91 -15.04 -7.55
N VAL A 4 7.24 -14.98 -7.71
CA VAL A 4 8.02 -16.04 -8.37
C VAL A 4 8.17 -17.30 -7.48
N ALA A 5 8.22 -17.14 -6.16
CA ALA A 5 8.51 -18.20 -5.20
C ALA A 5 7.25 -18.71 -4.50
N ASP A 6 6.39 -17.79 -4.07
CA ASP A 6 5.21 -18.03 -3.25
C ASP A 6 3.92 -17.90 -4.08
N GLY A 7 3.99 -17.31 -5.28
CA GLY A 7 2.86 -17.24 -6.21
C GLY A 7 1.67 -16.53 -5.59
N ALA A 8 0.52 -17.21 -5.55
CA ALA A 8 -0.69 -16.67 -4.93
C ALA A 8 -0.58 -16.49 -3.40
N ALA A 9 0.39 -17.12 -2.74
CA ALA A 9 0.61 -16.95 -1.30
C ALA A 9 1.46 -15.69 -0.96
N ALA A 10 1.98 -15.01 -1.98
CA ALA A 10 2.76 -13.78 -1.80
C ALA A 10 1.91 -12.57 -1.38
N LEU A 11 0.59 -12.66 -1.49
CA LEU A 11 -0.33 -11.56 -1.25
C LEU A 11 -1.62 -12.08 -0.60
N GLU A 12 -2.06 -11.38 0.44
CA GLU A 12 -3.40 -11.55 1.01
C GLU A 12 -4.17 -10.23 0.93
N GLU A 13 -5.40 -10.27 0.43
CA GLU A 13 -6.30 -9.12 0.34
C GLU A 13 -7.57 -9.36 1.19
N SER A 14 -8.09 -8.31 1.83
CA SER A 14 -9.41 -8.33 2.46
C SER A 14 -10.34 -7.30 1.81
N PRO A 15 -11.68 -7.47 1.93
CA PRO A 15 -12.60 -6.39 1.65
C PRO A 15 -12.48 -5.26 2.70
N PHE A 16 -13.07 -4.09 2.41
CA PHE A 16 -13.25 -3.07 3.45
C PHE A 16 -14.17 -3.57 4.56
N PHE A 17 -13.83 -3.22 5.80
CA PHE A 17 -14.66 -3.48 6.99
C PHE A 17 -15.37 -2.21 7.46
N ALA A 18 -16.70 -2.27 7.60
CA ALA A 18 -17.52 -1.22 8.18
C ALA A 18 -17.42 -1.24 9.71
N LEU A 19 -16.65 -0.33 10.28
CA LEU A 19 -16.49 -0.21 11.73
C LEU A 19 -17.55 0.73 12.35
N PRO A 20 -18.04 0.43 13.57
CA PRO A 20 -17.61 -0.66 14.45
C PRO A 20 -18.30 -2.02 14.18
N SER A 21 -19.26 -2.10 13.25
CA SER A 21 -20.09 -3.30 13.03
C SER A 21 -19.28 -4.56 12.69
N GLU A 22 -18.22 -4.44 11.91
CA GLU A 22 -17.41 -5.56 11.42
C GLU A 22 -16.07 -5.69 12.17
N ARG A 23 -15.97 -5.11 13.38
CA ARG A 23 -14.75 -5.14 14.20
C ARG A 23 -14.24 -6.56 14.47
N ALA A 24 -15.14 -7.51 14.69
CA ALA A 24 -14.76 -8.90 14.95
C ALA A 24 -14.07 -9.52 13.72
N ALA A 25 -14.65 -9.34 12.53
CA ALA A 25 -14.08 -9.84 11.27
C ALA A 25 -12.75 -9.18 10.94
N PHE A 26 -12.64 -7.86 11.14
CA PHE A 26 -11.37 -7.15 11.00
C PHE A 26 -10.30 -7.70 11.94
N SER A 27 -10.64 -7.91 13.22
CA SER A 27 -9.70 -8.46 14.20
C SER A 27 -9.29 -9.89 13.87
N GLU A 28 -10.21 -10.70 13.37
CA GLU A 28 -9.93 -12.08 12.95
C GLU A 28 -8.97 -12.10 11.76
N PHE A 29 -9.22 -11.28 10.73
CA PHE A 29 -8.34 -11.15 9.58
C PHE A 29 -6.93 -10.74 10.00
N VAL A 30 -6.79 -9.64 10.76
CA VAL A 30 -5.48 -9.13 11.18
C VAL A 30 -4.73 -10.13 12.07
N ASN A 31 -5.41 -10.75 13.03
CA ASN A 31 -4.78 -11.76 13.90
C ASN A 31 -4.47 -13.08 13.18
N GLY A 32 -5.08 -13.31 12.03
CA GLY A 32 -4.85 -14.47 11.18
C GLY A 32 -3.66 -14.32 10.23
N LEU A 33 -3.15 -13.10 10.03
CA LEU A 33 -1.98 -12.85 9.18
C LEU A 33 -0.75 -13.56 9.74
N ILE A 34 -0.13 -14.40 8.92
CA ILE A 34 1.12 -15.08 9.25
C ILE A 34 2.19 -14.51 8.33
N ALA A 35 3.25 -13.93 8.91
CA ALA A 35 4.43 -13.57 8.14
C ALA A 35 5.05 -14.86 7.57
N GLN A 36 4.83 -15.09 6.28
CA GLN A 36 5.38 -16.22 5.53
C GLN A 36 6.31 -15.66 4.45
N GLY A 37 7.51 -16.23 4.37
CA GLY A 37 8.52 -15.72 3.43
C GLY A 37 9.13 -14.41 3.92
N GLY A 38 10.32 -14.49 4.51
CA GLY A 38 11.17 -13.33 4.78
C GLY A 38 12.57 -13.68 4.29
N GLY A 39 13.01 -13.02 3.22
CA GLY A 39 14.30 -13.25 2.57
C GLY A 39 14.98 -11.94 2.19
N ASP A 40 15.98 -12.02 1.30
CA ASP A 40 16.74 -10.83 0.85
C ASP A 40 15.85 -9.81 0.14
N ALA A 41 16.06 -8.54 0.47
CA ALA A 41 15.47 -7.38 -0.19
C ALA A 41 15.68 -7.38 -1.72
N PRO A 42 14.81 -6.77 -2.54
CA PRO A 42 13.55 -6.05 -2.21
C PRO A 42 12.25 -6.89 -2.38
N GLU A 43 11.09 -6.34 -1.95
CA GLU A 43 9.77 -7.01 -1.88
C GLU A 43 8.66 -6.38 -2.77
N SER A 44 7.52 -7.07 -2.95
CA SER A 44 6.39 -6.73 -3.85
C SER A 44 5.45 -5.63 -3.33
N GLY A 45 6.03 -4.56 -2.79
CA GLY A 45 5.26 -3.47 -2.18
C GLY A 45 4.44 -2.65 -3.19
N LEU A 46 4.92 -2.50 -4.43
CA LEU A 46 4.25 -1.66 -5.44
C LEU A 46 2.96 -2.32 -5.97
N GLU A 47 2.94 -3.65 -6.08
CA GLU A 47 1.75 -4.43 -6.43
C GLU A 47 0.64 -4.22 -5.40
N ALA A 48 0.97 -4.28 -4.10
CA ALA A 48 0.02 -4.05 -3.03
C ALA A 48 -0.57 -2.63 -3.07
N VAL A 49 0.27 -1.61 -3.34
CA VAL A 49 -0.20 -0.23 -3.52
C VAL A 49 -1.17 -0.13 -4.71
N ALA A 50 -0.84 -0.75 -5.84
CA ALA A 50 -1.71 -0.74 -7.02
C ALA A 50 -3.11 -1.32 -6.73
N LEU A 51 -3.16 -2.44 -6.00
CA LEU A 51 -4.42 -3.09 -5.62
C LEU A 51 -5.21 -2.26 -4.61
N ALA A 52 -4.52 -1.62 -3.66
CA ALA A 52 -5.13 -0.70 -2.71
C ALA A 52 -5.75 0.52 -3.42
N VAL A 53 -5.09 1.10 -4.43
CA VAL A 53 -5.65 2.21 -5.23
C VAL A 53 -6.94 1.78 -5.93
N ARG A 54 -7.01 0.54 -6.43
CA ARG A 54 -8.19 -0.03 -7.10
C ARG A 54 -9.27 -0.59 -6.16
N SER A 55 -9.08 -0.49 -4.85
CA SER A 55 -10.07 -0.96 -3.88
C SER A 55 -11.42 -0.24 -4.06
N PRO A 56 -12.54 -0.83 -3.62
CA PRO A 56 -13.87 -0.25 -3.82
C PRO A 56 -14.13 0.93 -2.86
N TRP A 57 -13.39 2.02 -3.06
CA TRP A 57 -13.47 3.21 -2.23
C TRP A 57 -14.85 3.85 -2.27
N THR A 58 -15.26 4.45 -1.16
CA THR A 58 -16.45 5.30 -1.14
C THR A 58 -16.21 6.52 -2.02
N THR A 59 -16.97 6.62 -3.12
CA THR A 59 -16.88 7.72 -4.11
C THR A 59 -17.99 8.75 -3.98
N THR A 60 -18.95 8.58 -3.06
CA THR A 60 -20.05 9.54 -2.83
C THR A 60 -19.96 10.20 -1.46
N GLY A 61 -20.56 11.38 -1.31
CA GLY A 61 -20.59 12.15 -0.06
C GLY A 61 -19.53 13.27 0.05
N ASP A 62 -19.77 14.19 1.00
CA ASP A 62 -19.06 15.48 1.08
C ASP A 62 -17.69 15.41 1.78
N ARG A 63 -17.45 14.42 2.63
CA ARG A 63 -16.13 14.14 3.23
C ARG A 63 -15.69 12.74 2.88
N ARG A 64 -14.69 12.64 2.01
CA ARG A 64 -14.04 11.39 1.63
C ARG A 64 -12.58 11.49 2.02
N ARG A 65 -12.15 10.62 2.94
CA ARG A 65 -10.74 10.38 3.23
C ARG A 65 -10.44 8.95 2.78
N GLN A 66 -9.63 8.83 1.75
CA GLN A 66 -9.24 7.56 1.15
C GLN A 66 -7.75 7.41 1.41
N VAL A 67 -7.42 6.72 2.50
CA VAL A 67 -6.04 6.68 3.02
C VAL A 67 -5.48 5.29 2.80
N ILE A 68 -4.38 5.22 2.08
CA ILE A 68 -3.54 4.02 1.96
C ILE A 68 -2.36 4.22 2.91
N VAL A 69 -2.11 3.23 3.76
CA VAL A 69 -0.95 3.22 4.66
C VAL A 69 -0.09 2.03 4.30
N VAL A 70 1.17 2.28 3.97
CA VAL A 70 2.16 1.25 3.69
C VAL A 70 3.10 1.15 4.89
N TRP A 71 3.35 -0.08 5.32
CA TRP A 71 4.23 -0.40 6.42
C TRP A 71 5.22 -1.48 5.97
N THR A 72 6.49 -1.13 5.82
CA THR A 72 7.53 -2.07 5.40
C THR A 72 8.90 -1.61 5.90
N ASP A 73 9.80 -2.53 6.17
CA ASP A 73 11.20 -2.25 6.47
C ASP A 73 12.13 -2.63 5.30
N GLN A 74 11.58 -2.87 4.11
CA GLN A 74 12.32 -3.20 2.89
C GLN A 74 12.03 -2.22 1.75
N PRO A 75 13.00 -1.98 0.84
CA PRO A 75 12.73 -1.31 -0.43
C PRO A 75 11.75 -2.11 -1.31
N ALA A 76 11.09 -1.42 -2.23
CA ALA A 76 10.18 -2.08 -3.17
C ALA A 76 10.93 -2.59 -4.40
N GLN A 77 10.55 -3.78 -4.87
CA GLN A 77 11.00 -4.29 -6.17
C GLN A 77 10.25 -3.55 -7.29
N PRO A 78 10.87 -3.34 -8.46
CA PRO A 78 10.17 -2.80 -9.63
C PRO A 78 8.99 -3.70 -10.05
N LEU A 79 7.93 -3.08 -10.55
CA LEU A 79 6.79 -3.81 -11.12
C LEU A 79 7.23 -4.67 -12.31
N ASP A 80 6.80 -5.93 -12.30
CA ASP A 80 7.00 -6.88 -13.40
C ASP A 80 5.74 -7.73 -13.60
N ALA A 81 4.93 -7.36 -14.58
CA ALA A 81 3.70 -8.09 -14.88
C ALA A 81 3.92 -9.55 -15.34
N SER A 82 5.15 -9.91 -15.75
CA SER A 82 5.45 -11.26 -16.26
C SER A 82 5.53 -12.33 -15.17
N VAL A 83 5.75 -11.91 -13.92
CA VAL A 83 5.81 -12.81 -12.76
C VAL A 83 4.50 -12.90 -12.00
N LEU A 84 3.52 -12.07 -12.36
CA LEU A 84 2.23 -12.04 -11.67
C LEU A 84 1.29 -13.13 -12.18
N PRO A 85 0.48 -13.73 -11.29
CA PRO A 85 -0.70 -14.48 -11.67
C PRO A 85 -1.62 -13.68 -12.61
N ALA A 86 -2.29 -14.36 -13.54
CA ALA A 86 -3.06 -13.71 -14.61
C ALA A 86 -4.20 -12.80 -14.10
N ASP A 87 -4.78 -13.12 -12.95
CA ASP A 87 -5.79 -12.30 -12.29
C ASP A 87 -5.20 -10.99 -11.74
N LEU A 88 -4.02 -11.06 -11.13
CA LEU A 88 -3.29 -9.89 -10.63
C LEU A 88 -2.71 -9.04 -11.74
N SER A 89 -2.16 -9.64 -12.81
CA SER A 89 -1.60 -8.90 -13.95
C SER A 89 -2.62 -8.01 -14.66
N SER A 90 -3.92 -8.29 -14.50
CA SER A 90 -5.01 -7.45 -15.03
C SER A 90 -5.34 -6.23 -14.14
N ARG A 91 -4.96 -6.28 -12.86
CA ARG A 91 -5.25 -5.27 -11.84
C ARG A 91 -4.01 -4.44 -11.50
N VAL A 92 -2.82 -4.99 -11.67
CA VAL A 92 -1.55 -4.30 -11.41
C VAL A 92 -1.04 -3.62 -12.69
N PRO A 93 -0.68 -2.32 -12.66
CA PRO A 93 -0.04 -1.64 -13.78
C PRO A 93 1.26 -2.31 -14.22
N ALA A 94 1.60 -2.19 -15.50
CA ALA A 94 2.74 -2.89 -16.08
C ALA A 94 4.10 -2.39 -15.57
N ASP A 95 4.19 -1.11 -15.18
CA ASP A 95 5.41 -0.45 -14.73
C ASP A 95 5.09 0.73 -13.80
N PHE A 96 6.15 1.36 -13.27
CA PHE A 96 6.04 2.49 -12.35
C PHE A 96 5.37 3.73 -12.98
N SER A 97 5.55 3.95 -14.28
CA SER A 97 4.91 5.06 -14.99
C SER A 97 3.40 4.86 -15.00
N ALA A 98 2.95 3.67 -15.39
CA ALA A 98 1.53 3.33 -15.41
C ALA A 98 0.90 3.33 -14.00
N LEU A 99 1.67 2.99 -12.97
CA LEU A 99 1.23 3.12 -11.58
C LEU A 99 1.12 4.59 -11.14
N THR A 100 2.05 5.44 -11.59
CA THR A 100 1.98 6.89 -11.37
C THR A 100 0.76 7.49 -12.06
N ASP A 101 0.50 7.11 -13.31
CA ASP A 101 -0.68 7.54 -14.06
C ASP A 101 -1.98 7.10 -13.34
N LEU A 102 -2.02 5.88 -12.80
CA LEU A 102 -3.15 5.38 -12.02
C LEU A 102 -3.38 6.20 -10.74
N TRP A 103 -2.31 6.60 -10.05
CA TRP A 103 -2.43 7.44 -8.86
C TRP A 103 -2.94 8.83 -9.24
N GLU A 104 -2.35 9.47 -10.25
CA GLU A 104 -2.64 10.86 -10.62
C GLU A 104 -3.88 11.09 -11.50
N ASP A 105 -4.56 10.02 -11.91
CA ASP A 105 -5.82 10.12 -12.66
C ASP A 105 -6.93 10.81 -11.83
N GLU A 106 -7.31 12.02 -12.23
CA GLU A 106 -8.40 12.78 -11.59
C GLU A 106 -9.77 12.11 -11.72
N GLN A 107 -9.94 11.24 -12.72
CA GLN A 107 -11.14 10.43 -12.94
C GLN A 107 -10.96 8.99 -12.46
N GLY A 108 -9.86 8.73 -11.76
CA GLY A 108 -9.48 7.43 -11.27
C GLY A 108 -10.36 6.89 -10.15
N PRO A 109 -10.00 5.71 -9.60
CA PRO A 109 -10.79 5.05 -8.55
C PRO A 109 -10.83 5.84 -7.23
N MET A 110 -9.81 6.65 -6.99
CA MET A 110 -9.70 7.51 -5.82
C MET A 110 -9.89 8.98 -6.23
N GLY A 111 -10.53 9.78 -5.38
CA GLY A 111 -10.72 11.20 -5.66
C GLY A 111 -9.44 11.99 -5.37
N SER A 112 -9.00 12.86 -6.28
CA SER A 112 -7.73 13.60 -6.15
C SER A 112 -7.60 14.39 -4.85
N SER A 113 -8.69 15.01 -4.39
CA SER A 113 -8.71 15.75 -3.12
C SER A 113 -8.85 14.86 -1.88
N SER A 114 -9.20 13.59 -2.07
CA SER A 114 -9.56 12.62 -1.02
C SER A 114 -8.46 11.58 -0.76
N LYS A 115 -7.62 11.31 -1.76
CA LYS A 115 -6.56 10.28 -1.70
C LYS A 115 -5.38 10.75 -0.85
N ARG A 116 -4.87 9.89 0.03
CA ARG A 116 -3.61 10.11 0.77
C ARG A 116 -2.84 8.79 0.80
N LEU A 117 -1.53 8.86 0.59
CA LEU A 117 -0.64 7.73 0.77
C LEU A 117 0.34 8.06 1.89
N ILE A 118 0.40 7.22 2.91
CA ILE A 118 1.31 7.39 4.03
C ILE A 118 2.27 6.21 4.02
N LEU A 119 3.56 6.51 3.86
CA LEU A 119 4.63 5.51 3.76
C LEU A 119 5.42 5.50 5.07
N PHE A 120 5.38 4.38 5.77
CA PHE A 120 6.34 4.03 6.82
C PHE A 120 7.28 2.98 6.21
N ALA A 121 8.30 3.46 5.51
CA ALA A 121 9.14 2.66 4.63
C ALA A 121 10.56 3.23 4.54
N PRO A 122 11.58 2.43 4.18
CA PRO A 122 12.95 2.92 4.02
C PRO A 122 13.07 4.00 2.94
N ASP A 123 14.09 4.85 3.09
CA ASP A 123 14.53 5.73 2.00
C ASP A 123 15.29 4.88 0.96
N GLY A 124 14.58 4.41 -0.06
CA GLY A 124 15.10 3.49 -1.05
C GLY A 124 14.19 3.33 -2.27
N PRO A 125 14.62 2.52 -3.25
CA PRO A 125 13.90 2.33 -4.52
C PRO A 125 12.42 2.00 -4.35
N GLY A 126 11.60 2.58 -5.23
CA GLY A 126 10.14 2.50 -5.18
C GLY A 126 9.53 3.52 -4.22
N TRP A 127 9.97 3.57 -2.97
CA TRP A 127 9.37 4.45 -1.96
C TRP A 127 9.79 5.91 -2.11
N SER A 128 11.10 6.15 -2.30
CA SER A 128 11.62 7.50 -2.53
C SER A 128 11.22 8.04 -3.90
N ASP A 129 11.02 7.15 -4.88
CA ASP A 129 10.50 7.51 -6.21
C ASP A 129 9.05 8.00 -6.10
N ILE A 130 8.20 7.29 -5.34
CA ILE A 130 6.82 7.71 -5.06
C ILE A 130 6.80 9.06 -4.34
N SER A 131 7.54 9.20 -3.24
CA SER A 131 7.49 10.42 -2.42
C SER A 131 8.06 11.66 -3.12
N ALA A 132 8.92 11.47 -4.11
CA ALA A 132 9.46 12.56 -4.93
C ALA A 132 8.50 13.02 -6.05
N VAL A 133 7.64 12.15 -6.56
CA VAL A 133 6.85 12.41 -7.78
C VAL A 133 5.36 12.57 -7.51
N TRP A 134 4.80 11.80 -6.58
CA TRP A 134 3.36 11.72 -6.39
C TRP A 134 2.85 12.82 -5.45
N GLU A 135 1.68 13.36 -5.77
CA GLU A 135 0.98 14.27 -4.87
C GLU A 135 0.29 13.49 -3.74
N ASN A 136 0.03 14.19 -2.63
CA ASN A 136 -0.71 13.65 -1.48
C ASN A 136 -0.02 12.44 -0.80
N VAL A 137 1.31 12.39 -0.87
CA VAL A 137 2.15 11.40 -0.19
C VAL A 137 2.82 12.02 1.02
N VAL A 138 2.80 11.31 2.15
CA VAL A 138 3.64 11.60 3.31
C VAL A 138 4.55 10.41 3.53
N HIS A 139 5.86 10.61 3.38
CA HIS A 139 6.86 9.58 3.62
C HIS A 139 7.57 9.84 4.94
N HIS A 140 7.46 8.87 5.84
CA HIS A 140 8.21 8.78 7.09
C HIS A 140 9.29 7.73 6.91
N PRO A 141 10.54 8.14 6.60
CA PRO A 141 11.62 7.20 6.34
C PRO A 141 11.95 6.39 7.58
N SER A 142 12.11 5.08 7.42
CA SER A 142 12.55 4.18 8.48
C SER A 142 13.90 3.54 8.16
N GLN A 143 14.59 3.03 9.18
CA GLN A 143 15.76 2.18 8.93
C GLN A 143 15.32 0.82 8.38
N ALA A 144 15.89 0.44 7.24
CA ALA A 144 15.64 -0.87 6.63
C ALA A 144 16.11 -2.01 7.55
N GLY A 145 15.30 -3.05 7.70
CA GLY A 145 15.55 -4.16 8.63
C GLY A 145 15.46 -3.80 10.12
N GLY A 146 15.06 -2.56 10.45
CA GLY A 146 14.90 -2.08 11.83
C GLY A 146 13.52 -2.35 12.43
N GLY A 147 12.62 -3.05 11.71
CA GLY A 147 11.28 -3.38 12.20
C GLY A 147 10.42 -2.17 12.56
N LEU A 148 10.72 -1.00 11.98
CA LEU A 148 9.98 0.26 12.21
C LEU A 148 9.88 0.71 13.68
N SER A 149 10.79 0.25 14.55
CA SER A 149 10.79 0.55 15.99
C SER A 149 10.95 2.04 16.33
N GLU A 150 11.35 2.85 15.35
CA GLU A 150 11.61 4.29 15.52
C GLU A 150 10.36 5.15 15.34
N VAL A 151 9.28 4.62 14.76
CA VAL A 151 8.05 5.38 14.51
C VAL A 151 7.07 5.12 15.66
N ASP A 152 6.79 6.16 16.44
CA ASP A 152 5.81 6.08 17.53
C ASP A 152 4.37 5.94 17.00
N TYR A 153 3.57 5.10 17.66
CA TYR A 153 2.15 4.87 17.34
C TYR A 153 1.33 6.17 17.33
N GLY A 154 1.64 7.11 18.22
CA GLY A 154 1.02 8.42 18.25
C GLY A 154 1.28 9.22 16.98
N THR A 155 2.52 9.20 16.47
CA THR A 155 2.88 9.88 15.22
C THR A 155 2.12 9.32 14.02
N ILE A 156 1.88 8.00 13.99
CA ILE A 156 1.11 7.35 12.92
C ILE A 156 -0.35 7.79 12.95
N VAL A 157 -0.99 7.70 14.12
CA VAL A 157 -2.39 8.10 14.31
C VAL A 157 -2.56 9.59 14.01
N ASP A 158 -1.63 10.42 14.45
CA ASP A 158 -1.65 11.85 14.18
C ASP A 158 -1.43 12.16 12.69
N SER A 159 -0.54 11.43 12.00
CA SER A 159 -0.32 11.60 10.57
C SER A 159 -1.57 11.24 9.75
N ILE A 160 -2.28 10.17 10.13
CA ILE A 160 -3.55 9.77 9.50
C ILE A 160 -4.68 10.75 9.86
N GLY A 161 -4.75 11.16 11.13
CA GLY A 161 -5.78 12.06 11.65
C GLY A 161 -5.67 13.48 11.08
N ASN A 162 -4.44 13.96 10.88
CA ASN A 162 -4.14 15.33 10.46
C ASN A 162 -3.69 15.45 9.01
N SER A 163 -3.69 14.38 8.20
CA SER A 163 -3.55 14.52 6.76
C SER A 163 -4.77 15.30 6.22
N VAL A 164 -4.62 16.62 6.09
CA VAL A 164 -5.61 17.53 5.49
C VAL A 164 -5.50 17.49 3.98
#